data_AF-A0A3D2Z421-F1
#
_entry.id   AF-A0A3D2Z421-F1
#
_cell.length_a   1.000
_cell.length_b   1.000
_cell.length_c   1.000
_cell.angle_alpha   90.00
_cell.angle_beta   90.00
_cell.angle_gamma   90.00
#
_symmetry.space_group_name_H-M   'P 1'
#
loop_
_entity.id
_entity.type
_entity.pdbx_description
1 polymer ?
#
loop_
_entity_poly.entity_id
_entity_poly.type
_entity_poly.pdbx_seq_one_letter_code
_entity_poly.pdbx_strand_id
1 'polypeptide(L)'
;MEILRADNVEFDVIEYIKNPPTEHVLRRFLKLLACEPKELLHSGAFGNLERNIGEIDTPDALIEVLLEHPEVMNRPVIVRGDRAVIARPSEKVREILD
;
A
#
# COMPACT_ATOMS: atom_id res chain seq x y z
N MET A 1 -3.42 -11.73 7.86
CA MET A 1 -4.82 -12.10 8.12
C MET A 1 -4.98 -12.87 9.43
N GLU A 2 -4.19 -13.94 9.66
CA GLU A 2 -4.28 -14.71 10.91
C GLU A 2 -4.00 -13.86 12.17
N ILE A 3 -3.06 -12.91 12.08
CA ILE A 3 -2.74 -11.97 13.16
C ILE A 3 -3.94 -11.10 13.56
N LEU A 4 -4.70 -10.56 12.60
CA LEU A 4 -5.87 -9.72 12.89
C LEU A 4 -7.04 -10.54 13.47
N ARG A 5 -7.22 -11.77 13.00
CA ARG A 5 -8.24 -12.69 13.53
C ARG A 5 -7.90 -13.15 14.94
N ALA A 6 -6.63 -13.40 15.23
CA ALA A 6 -6.18 -13.77 16.57
C ALA A 6 -6.43 -12.65 17.60
N ASP A 7 -6.39 -11.39 17.15
CA ASP A 7 -6.61 -10.21 17.99
C ASP A 7 -8.08 -9.79 18.11
N ASN A 8 -9.03 -10.55 17.53
CA ASN A 8 -10.47 -10.22 17.48
C ASN A 8 -10.79 -8.83 16.90
N VAL A 9 -9.93 -8.34 16.01
CA VAL A 9 -10.14 -7.05 15.34
C VAL A 9 -11.07 -7.26 14.16
N GLU A 10 -12.16 -6.50 14.09
CA GLU A 10 -12.99 -6.42 12.88
C GLU A 10 -12.26 -5.62 11.81
N PHE A 11 -12.18 -6.17 10.60
CA PHE A 11 -11.56 -5.52 9.45
C PHE A 11 -12.28 -5.86 8.15
N ASP A 12 -12.27 -4.92 7.23
CA ASP A 12 -12.72 -5.13 5.86
C ASP A 12 -11.56 -5.57 4.97
N VAL A 13 -11.85 -6.47 4.03
CA VAL A 13 -10.89 -6.95 3.04
C VAL A 13 -11.26 -6.41 1.67
N ILE A 14 -10.44 -5.51 1.15
CA ILE A 14 -10.64 -4.93 -0.18
C ILE A 14 -9.72 -5.62 -1.18
N GLU A 15 -10.32 -6.32 -2.15
CA GLU A 15 -9.60 -6.84 -3.32
C GLU A 15 -9.26 -5.71 -4.28
N TYR A 16 -8.17 -4.99 -4.01
CA TYR A 16 -7.80 -3.78 -4.75
C TYR A 16 -7.50 -4.03 -6.23
N ILE A 17 -7.22 -5.26 -6.65
CA ILE A 17 -7.06 -5.59 -8.09
C ILE A 17 -8.42 -5.55 -8.81
N LYS A 18 -9.50 -5.96 -8.14
CA LYS A 18 -10.86 -5.88 -8.69
C LYS A 18 -11.48 -4.49 -8.49
N ASN A 19 -11.13 -3.84 -7.38
CA ASN A 19 -11.63 -2.53 -7.00
C ASN A 19 -10.43 -1.61 -6.70
N PRO A 20 -9.74 -1.12 -7.74
CA PRO A 20 -8.55 -0.29 -7.55
C PRO A 20 -8.89 0.97 -6.75
N PRO A 21 -8.00 1.39 -5.84
CA PRO A 21 -8.19 2.63 -5.09
C PRO A 21 -8.21 3.80 -6.05
N THR A 22 -9.03 4.81 -5.76
CA THR A 22 -9.03 6.06 -6.50
C THR A 22 -7.79 6.88 -6.18
N GLU A 23 -7.48 7.87 -7.01
CA GLU A 23 -6.38 8.81 -6.78
C GLU A 23 -6.45 9.42 -5.36
N HIS A 24 -7.65 9.82 -4.94
CA HIS A 24 -7.87 10.40 -3.63
C HIS A 24 -7.52 9.44 -2.48
N VAL A 25 -7.85 8.15 -2.65
CA VAL A 25 -7.51 7.09 -1.69
C VAL A 25 -6.00 6.86 -1.65
N LEU A 26 -5.34 6.82 -2.80
CA LEU A 26 -3.88 6.68 -2.87
C LEU A 26 -3.15 7.88 -2.24
N ARG A 27 -3.58 9.11 -2.53
CA ARG A 27 -3.08 10.33 -1.87
C ARG A 27 -3.27 10.25 -0.36
N ARG A 28 -4.40 9.70 0.09
CA ARG A 28 -4.63 9.46 1.52
C ARG A 28 -3.64 8.45 2.07
N PHE A 29 -3.41 7.32 1.41
CA PHE A 29 -2.40 6.34 1.85
C PHE A 29 -1.02 6.97 2.00
N LEU A 30 -0.56 7.76 1.04
CA LEU A 30 0.74 8.44 1.14
C LEU A 30 0.86 9.41 2.33
N LYS A 31 -0.27 9.96 2.80
CA LYS A 31 -0.31 10.80 4.01
C LYS A 31 -0.36 9.99 5.30
N LEU A 32 -1.01 8.82 5.28
CA LEU A 32 -1.17 7.97 6.46
C LEU A 32 0.00 7.00 6.68
N LEU A 33 0.74 6.70 5.61
CA LEU A 33 1.93 5.87 5.67
C LEU A 33 3.03 6.60 6.42
N ALA A 34 3.56 5.96 7.46
CA ALA A 34 4.70 6.47 8.22
C ALA A 34 6.05 6.25 7.51
N CYS A 35 6.04 5.61 6.34
CA CYS A 35 7.21 5.29 5.54
C CYS A 35 7.31 6.11 4.26
N GLU A 36 8.44 5.99 3.56
CA GLU A 36 8.62 6.67 2.28
C GLU A 36 7.54 6.22 1.26
N PRO A 37 6.95 7.16 0.48
CA PRO A 37 5.98 6.83 -0.56
C PRO A 37 6.43 5.72 -1.50
N LYS A 38 7.74 5.68 -1.83
CA LYS A 38 8.36 4.65 -2.67
C LYS A 38 8.22 3.24 -2.11
N GLU A 39 8.11 3.08 -0.78
CA GLU A 39 7.87 1.78 -0.17
C GLU A 39 6.50 1.21 -0.56
N LEU A 40 5.57 2.02 -1.06
CA LEU A 40 4.30 1.54 -1.60
C LEU A 40 4.47 0.79 -2.94
N LEU A 41 5.59 0.95 -3.64
CA LEU A 41 5.90 0.17 -4.85
C LEU A 41 6.59 -1.14 -4.51
N HIS A 42 6.03 -2.23 -5.03
CA HIS A 42 6.68 -3.53 -5.00
C HIS A 42 7.76 -3.57 -6.08
N SER A 43 9.02 -3.33 -5.72
CA SER A 43 10.15 -3.22 -6.67
C SER A 43 10.25 -4.40 -7.64
N GLY A 44 9.95 -5.63 -7.19
CA GLY A 44 9.98 -6.80 -8.07
C GLY A 44 8.83 -6.88 -9.08
N ALA A 45 7.70 -6.24 -8.81
CA ALA A 45 6.56 -6.18 -9.73
C ALA A 45 6.69 -4.97 -10.64
N PHE A 46 7.13 -3.84 -10.06
CA PHE A 46 7.49 -2.65 -10.80
C PHE A 46 8.62 -2.92 -11.82
N GLY A 47 9.60 -3.76 -11.50
CA GLY A 47 10.68 -4.13 -12.43
C GLY A 47 10.21 -4.89 -13.68
N ASN A 48 8.96 -5.37 -13.73
CA ASN A 48 8.36 -5.91 -14.94
C ASN A 48 7.78 -4.81 -15.85
N LEU A 49 7.57 -3.61 -15.31
CA LEU A 49 7.32 -2.45 -16.15
C LEU A 49 8.65 -2.07 -16.79
N GLU A 50 8.65 -1.79 -18.09
CA GLU A 50 9.80 -1.21 -18.81
C GLU A 50 10.02 0.27 -18.40
N ARG A 51 9.84 0.59 -17.11
CA ARG A 51 9.98 1.91 -16.48
C ARG A 51 11.04 1.84 -15.39
N ASN A 52 11.71 2.96 -15.13
CA ASN A 52 12.71 3.03 -14.07
C ASN A 52 12.10 3.55 -12.77
N ILE A 53 12.25 2.81 -11.68
CA ILE A 53 11.70 3.21 -10.37
C ILE A 53 12.36 4.48 -9.83
N GLY A 54 13.58 4.76 -10.29
CA GLY A 54 14.32 5.99 -9.97
C GLY A 54 13.67 7.24 -10.55
N GLU A 55 12.88 7.13 -11.63
CA GLU A 55 12.13 8.25 -12.23
C GLU A 55 10.85 8.57 -11.46
N ILE A 56 10.43 7.70 -10.54
CA ILE A 56 9.28 7.94 -9.66
C ILE A 56 9.77 8.62 -8.38
N ASP A 57 10.19 9.87 -8.49
CA ASP A 57 10.70 10.63 -7.34
C ASP A 57 9.62 11.45 -6.62
N THR A 58 8.45 11.65 -7.25
CA THR A 58 7.35 12.42 -6.68
C THR A 58 6.17 11.56 -6.23
N PRO A 59 5.42 11.98 -5.20
CA PRO A 59 4.15 11.35 -4.81
C PRO A 59 3.14 11.30 -5.95
N ASP A 60 3.15 12.28 -6.86
CA ASP A 60 2.22 12.37 -7.98
C ASP A 60 2.53 11.29 -9.02
N ALA A 61 3.78 11.21 -9.47
CA ALA A 61 4.25 10.18 -10.40
C ALA A 61 4.02 8.76 -9.86
N LEU A 62 4.20 8.59 -8.54
CA LEU A 62 3.91 7.33 -7.86
C LEU A 62 2.43 6.95 -7.97
N ILE A 63 1.54 7.91 -7.76
CA ILE A 63 0.09 7.67 -7.82
C ILE A 63 -0.34 7.37 -9.25
N GLU A 64 0.16 8.11 -10.24
CA GLU A 64 -0.12 7.84 -11.65
C GLU A 64 0.23 6.40 -12.01
N VAL A 65 1.42 5.94 -11.62
CA VAL A 65 1.87 4.56 -11.84
C VAL A 65 0.95 3.55 -11.14
N LEU A 66 0.50 3.83 -9.91
CA LEU A 66 -0.40 2.94 -9.18
C LEU A 66 -1.83 2.91 -9.74
N LEU A 67 -2.27 4.00 -10.39
CA LEU A 67 -3.55 4.06 -11.09
C LEU A 67 -3.50 3.30 -12.42
N GLU A 68 -2.40 3.44 -13.16
CA GLU A 68 -2.18 2.69 -14.41
C GLU A 68 -1.93 1.20 -14.14
N HIS A 69 -1.16 0.90 -13.11
CA HIS A 69 -0.67 -0.43 -12.77
C HIS A 69 -0.87 -0.75 -11.28
N PRO A 70 -2.12 -0.98 -10.82
CA PRO A 70 -2.37 -1.30 -9.41
C PRO A 70 -1.61 -2.55 -8.95
N GLU A 71 -1.33 -3.49 -9.84
CA GLU A 71 -0.57 -4.72 -9.56
C GLU A 71 0.83 -4.50 -9.00
N VAL A 72 1.45 -3.33 -9.25
CA VAL A 72 2.78 -3.01 -8.73
C VAL A 72 2.74 -2.46 -7.29
N MET A 73 1.55 -2.28 -6.70
CA MET A 73 1.41 -1.85 -5.31
C MET A 73 1.87 -2.95 -4.35
N ASN A 74 2.63 -2.56 -3.33
CA ASN A 74 2.99 -3.44 -2.23
C ASN A 74 1.76 -3.86 -1.43
N ARG A 75 1.69 -5.15 -1.08
CA ARG A 75 0.53 -5.77 -0.42
C ARG A 75 0.96 -6.75 0.67
N PRO A 76 0.24 -6.87 1.79
CA PRO A 76 -0.97 -6.13 2.14
C PRO A 76 -0.69 -4.73 2.70
N VAL A 77 -1.54 -3.76 2.33
CA VAL A 77 -1.62 -2.44 2.99
C VAL A 77 -2.74 -2.49 4.01
N ILE A 78 -2.46 -2.09 5.24
CA ILE A 78 -3.45 -2.06 6.32
C ILE A 78 -3.66 -0.60 6.71
N VAL A 79 -4.93 -0.21 6.85
CA VAL A 79 -5.34 1.14 7.22
C VAL A 79 -6.22 1.04 8.46
N ARG A 80 -5.94 1.88 9.47
CA ARG A 80 -6.73 1.98 10.70
C ARG A 80 -6.80 3.45 11.09
N GLY A 81 -7.99 4.03 11.01
CA GLY A 81 -8.20 5.46 11.26
C GLY A 81 -7.31 6.33 10.37
N ASP A 82 -6.40 7.08 11.01
CA ASP A 82 -5.43 7.98 10.37
C ASP A 82 -4.02 7.39 10.31
N ARG A 83 -3.88 6.07 10.30
CA ARG A 83 -2.60 5.37 10.12
C ARG A 83 -2.71 4.36 8.99
N ALA A 84 -1.62 4.15 8.27
CA ALA A 84 -1.47 3.08 7.30
C ALA A 84 -0.10 2.42 7.44
N VAL A 85 -0.03 1.11 7.23
CA VAL A 85 1.22 0.35 7.24
C VAL A 85 1.26 -0.67 6.11
N ILE A 86 2.44 -0.83 5.52
CA ILE A 86 2.72 -1.89 4.55
C ILE A 86 3.16 -3.12 5.34
N ALA A 87 2.28 -4.10 5.42
CA ALA A 87 2.46 -5.29 6.24
C ALA A 87 3.31 -6.36 5.53
N ARG A 88 4.50 -5.95 5.10
CA ARG A 88 5.57 -6.85 4.65
C ARG A 88 6.86 -6.55 5.42
N PRO A 89 7.27 -7.44 6.35
CA PRO A 89 6.63 -8.70 6.76
C PRO A 89 5.27 -8.50 7.45
N SER A 90 4.44 -9.55 7.53
CA SER A 90 3.08 -9.50 8.11
C SER A 90 3.05 -9.12 9.59
N GLU A 91 4.18 -9.14 10.27
CA GLU A 91 4.34 -8.72 11.66
C GLU A 91 4.18 -7.21 11.86
N LYS A 92 4.47 -6.40 10.81
CA LYS A 92 4.27 -4.94 10.83
C LYS A 92 2.82 -4.51 11.07
N VAL A 93 1.86 -5.43 10.91
CA VAL A 93 0.46 -5.19 11.31
C VAL A 93 0.35 -4.80 12.78
N ARG A 94 1.21 -5.32 13.65
CA ARG A 94 1.17 -4.97 15.08
C ARG A 94 1.48 -3.50 15.34
N GLU A 95 2.25 -2.85 14.47
CA GLU A 95 2.57 -1.41 14.60
C GLU A 95 1.33 -0.52 14.48
N ILE A 96 0.26 -1.00 13.84
CA ILE A 96 -0.99 -0.27 13.68
C ILE A 96 -2.10 -0.75 14.64
N LEU A 97 -1.88 -1.82 15.40
CA LEU A 97 -2.88 -2.41 16.31
C LEU A 97 -2.89 -1.82 17.73
N ASP A 98 -1.87 -1.06 18.12
CA ASP A 98 -1.81 -0.32 19.38
C ASP A 98 -2.98 0.67 19.54
#